data_AF-A0A7S0RHR5-F1
#
_entry.id   AF-A0A7S0RHR5-F1
#
_cell.length_a   1.000
_cell.length_b   1.000
_cell.length_c   1.000
_cell.angle_alpha   90.00
_cell.angle_beta   90.00
_cell.angle_gamma   90.00
#
_symmetry.space_group_name_H-M   'P 1'
#
loop_
_entity.id
_entity.type
_entity.pdbx_description
1 polymer ?
#
loop_
_entity_poly.entity_id
_entity_poly.type
_entity_poly.pdbx_seq_one_letter_code
_entity_poly.pdbx_strand_id
1 'polypeptide(L)'
;RIMADARNCLRATTAPGMLDVFTDMDTKLEKIQKSLENYLEKKRQQFPRFYFLSSDDLLEILGQAKDPMNVQPHLKKCFEGIKKLEMHKPGTDGRRHYEATGMFSPDGEYIPFAGTCVTDGRPEDWLNKVEAAMFSTTKKILFKTLEDAKGMKKEKWVKEFPGQCIISAGQVVWTSECERSLADADTAKSALRQLKKKWISYLNKLTGLTRSRLDKIVRKKVVALITIEVHARDVIEKL
;
A
#
# COMPACT_ATOMS: atom_id res chain seq x y z
N ARG A 1 -32.49 5.23 -37.93
CA ARG A 1 -32.33 5.36 -39.40
C ARG A 1 -32.81 6.72 -39.91
N ILE A 2 -33.99 7.21 -39.53
CA ILE A 2 -34.53 8.51 -39.99
C ILE A 2 -33.61 9.72 -39.68
N MET A 3 -32.94 9.76 -38.53
CA MET A 3 -32.03 10.87 -38.17
C MET A 3 -30.69 10.88 -38.91
N ALA A 4 -30.20 9.72 -39.37
CA ALA A 4 -28.91 9.63 -40.05
C ALA A 4 -29.00 10.12 -41.51
N ASP A 5 -30.19 10.04 -42.11
CA ASP A 5 -30.44 10.43 -43.51
C ASP A 5 -30.92 11.90 -43.67
N ALA A 6 -31.31 12.57 -42.58
CA ALA A 6 -31.83 13.94 -42.63
C ALA A 6 -30.73 14.98 -42.38
N ARG A 7 -30.22 15.61 -43.44
CA ARG A 7 -29.22 16.71 -43.35
C ARG A 7 -29.76 18.03 -42.78
N ASN A 8 -31.08 18.18 -42.63
CA ASN A 8 -31.72 19.40 -42.12
C ASN A 8 -32.18 19.21 -40.66
N CYS A 9 -31.61 20.01 -39.76
CA CYS A 9 -31.91 20.00 -38.32
C CYS A 9 -33.41 20.11 -38.03
N LEU A 10 -34.15 20.99 -38.74
CA LEU A 10 -35.58 21.17 -38.54
C LEU A 10 -36.38 19.90 -38.87
N ARG A 11 -36.02 19.16 -39.93
CA ARG A 11 -36.70 17.90 -40.29
C ARG A 11 -36.33 16.75 -39.36
N ALA A 12 -35.13 16.74 -38.80
CA ALA A 12 -34.70 15.75 -37.83
C ALA A 12 -35.38 15.94 -36.46
N THR A 13 -35.58 17.19 -36.03
CA THR A 13 -36.17 17.54 -34.72
C THR A 13 -37.70 17.56 -34.71
N THR A 14 -38.35 17.73 -35.86
CA THR A 14 -39.84 17.73 -35.98
C THR A 14 -40.43 16.38 -36.40
N ALA A 15 -39.62 15.31 -36.42
CA ALA A 15 -40.11 13.98 -36.74
C ALA A 15 -41.22 13.55 -35.73
N PRO A 16 -42.38 13.05 -36.21
CA PRO A 16 -43.50 12.70 -35.34
C PRO A 16 -43.13 11.57 -34.38
N GLY A 17 -43.55 11.70 -33.11
CA GLY A 17 -43.29 10.73 -32.04
C GLY A 17 -41.86 10.74 -31.49
N MET A 18 -40.99 11.64 -31.97
CA MET A 18 -39.59 11.67 -31.56
C MET A 18 -39.39 12.14 -30.11
N LEU A 19 -40.21 13.08 -29.65
CA LEU A 19 -40.19 13.55 -28.27
C LEU A 19 -40.48 12.39 -27.30
N ASP A 20 -41.53 11.62 -27.57
CA ASP A 20 -41.91 10.49 -26.72
C ASP A 20 -40.82 9.41 -26.66
N VAL A 21 -40.17 9.13 -27.80
CA VAL A 21 -39.02 8.21 -27.85
C VAL A 21 -37.85 8.74 -27.02
N PHE A 22 -37.51 10.02 -27.13
CA PHE A 22 -36.42 10.59 -26.34
C PHE A 22 -36.74 10.61 -24.84
N THR A 23 -37.97 10.96 -24.45
CA THR A 23 -38.40 10.93 -23.05
C THR A 23 -38.39 9.52 -22.47
N ASP A 24 -38.80 8.50 -23.25
CA ASP A 24 -38.68 7.09 -22.83
C ASP A 24 -37.22 6.64 -22.72
N MET A 25 -36.36 7.04 -23.68
CA MET A 25 -34.92 6.76 -23.62
C MET A 25 -34.26 7.39 -22.40
N ASP A 26 -34.62 8.64 -22.08
CA ASP A 26 -34.12 9.37 -20.91
C ASP A 26 -34.55 8.68 -19.60
N THR A 27 -35.83 8.33 -19.49
CA THR A 27 -36.37 7.58 -18.34
C THR A 27 -35.66 6.22 -18.14
N LYS A 28 -35.33 5.53 -19.24
CA LYS A 28 -34.57 4.27 -19.19
C LYS A 28 -33.12 4.51 -18.77
N LEU A 29 -32.49 5.58 -19.27
CA LEU A 29 -31.13 5.94 -18.92
C LEU A 29 -31.00 6.25 -17.42
N GLU A 30 -31.92 7.04 -16.84
CA GLU A 30 -31.96 7.34 -15.40
C GLU A 30 -32.06 6.07 -14.55
N LYS A 31 -32.92 5.12 -14.96
CA LYS A 31 -33.06 3.83 -14.26
C LYS A 31 -31.77 3.01 -14.29
N ILE A 32 -31.07 3.01 -15.44
CA ILE A 32 -29.79 2.32 -15.60
C ILE A 32 -28.72 2.99 -14.73
N GLN A 33 -28.63 4.32 -14.75
CA GLN A 33 -27.68 5.09 -13.94
C GLN A 33 -27.87 4.81 -12.45
N LYS A 34 -29.11 4.89 -11.96
CA LYS A 34 -29.42 4.59 -10.55
C LYS A 34 -29.07 3.15 -10.17
N SER A 35 -29.33 2.20 -11.06
CA SER A 35 -28.99 0.78 -10.83
C SER A 35 -27.48 0.57 -10.80
N LEU A 36 -26.74 1.26 -11.66
CA LEU A 36 -25.28 1.23 -11.71
C LEU A 36 -24.66 1.82 -10.44
N GLU A 37 -25.15 2.98 -9.99
CA GLU A 37 -24.73 3.61 -8.74
C GLU A 37 -24.94 2.68 -7.54
N ASN A 38 -26.13 2.08 -7.42
CA ASN A 38 -26.42 1.11 -6.37
C ASN A 38 -25.49 -0.11 -6.43
N TYR A 39 -25.16 -0.59 -7.64
CA TYR A 39 -24.23 -1.70 -7.82
C TYR A 39 -22.81 -1.32 -7.39
N LEU A 40 -22.31 -0.17 -7.82
CA LEU A 40 -20.99 0.33 -7.43
C LEU A 40 -20.89 0.56 -5.92
N GLU A 41 -21.94 1.10 -5.30
CA GLU A 41 -21.98 1.30 -3.86
C GLU A 41 -21.92 -0.02 -3.09
N LYS A 42 -22.63 -1.05 -3.55
CA LYS A 42 -22.52 -2.40 -2.98
C LYS A 42 -21.11 -2.97 -3.10
N LYS A 43 -20.38 -2.67 -4.19
CA LYS A 43 -18.97 -3.07 -4.35
C LYS A 43 -18.05 -2.30 -3.40
N ARG A 44 -18.28 -1.00 -3.21
CA ARG A 44 -17.52 -0.20 -2.24
C ARG A 44 -17.72 -0.68 -0.81
N GLN A 45 -18.92 -1.10 -0.44
CA GLN A 45 -19.17 -1.71 0.88
C GLN A 45 -18.43 -3.03 1.10
N GLN A 46 -18.24 -3.83 0.05
CA GLN A 46 -17.51 -5.11 0.13
C GLN A 46 -15.98 -4.91 0.23
N PHE A 47 -15.46 -3.86 -0.38
CA PHE A 47 -14.06 -3.47 -0.26
C PHE A 47 -13.94 -1.95 -0.11
N PRO A 48 -13.89 -1.44 1.14
CA PRO A 48 -13.97 -0.01 1.44
C PRO A 48 -12.88 0.84 0.76
N ARG A 49 -11.73 0.28 0.38
CA ARG A 49 -10.71 1.04 -0.36
C ARG A 49 -11.18 1.50 -1.75
N PHE A 50 -12.26 0.95 -2.30
CA PHE A 50 -12.88 1.48 -3.52
C PHE A 50 -13.54 2.85 -3.34
N TYR A 51 -13.74 3.34 -2.11
CA TYR A 51 -14.14 4.74 -1.89
C TYR A 51 -13.05 5.74 -2.32
N PHE A 52 -11.78 5.33 -2.44
CA PHE A 52 -10.69 6.16 -2.95
C PHE A 52 -10.61 6.23 -4.48
N LEU A 53 -11.47 5.47 -5.18
CA LEU A 53 -11.52 5.42 -6.63
C LEU A 53 -12.70 6.24 -7.17
N SER A 54 -12.51 6.81 -8.37
CA SER A 54 -13.64 7.32 -9.14
C SER A 54 -14.56 6.18 -9.56
N SER A 55 -15.81 6.50 -9.91
CA SER A 55 -16.74 5.50 -10.43
C SER A 55 -16.23 4.85 -11.73
N ASP A 56 -15.53 5.61 -12.58
CA ASP A 56 -14.93 5.11 -13.81
C ASP A 56 -13.78 4.12 -13.53
N ASP A 57 -12.86 4.48 -12.62
CA ASP A 57 -11.78 3.58 -12.18
C ASP A 57 -12.35 2.26 -11.64
N LEU A 58 -13.41 2.34 -10.83
CA LEU A 58 -14.05 1.15 -10.26
C LEU A 58 -14.69 0.28 -11.35
N LEU A 59 -15.33 0.88 -12.35
CA LEU A 59 -15.88 0.14 -13.49
C LEU A 59 -14.80 -0.54 -14.32
N GLU A 60 -13.66 0.11 -14.53
CA GLU A 60 -12.51 -0.50 -15.21
C GLU A 60 -12.02 -1.73 -14.43
N ILE A 61 -11.83 -1.63 -13.11
CA ILE A 61 -11.44 -2.78 -12.28
C ILE A 61 -12.45 -3.92 -12.38
N LEU A 62 -13.74 -3.62 -12.25
CA LEU A 62 -14.81 -4.62 -12.30
C LEU A 62 -14.95 -5.25 -13.69
N GLY A 63 -14.68 -4.49 -14.76
CA GLY A 63 -14.65 -4.98 -16.14
C GLY A 63 -13.47 -5.91 -16.45
N GLN A 64 -12.36 -5.76 -15.73
CA GLN A 64 -11.14 -6.56 -15.89
C GLN A 64 -11.11 -7.84 -15.04
N ALA A 65 -12.27 -8.33 -14.56
CA ALA A 65 -12.34 -9.52 -13.70
C ALA A 65 -11.67 -10.79 -14.30
N LYS A 66 -11.52 -10.86 -15.63
CA LYS A 66 -10.85 -11.99 -16.32
C LYS A 66 -9.33 -11.87 -16.42
N ASP A 67 -8.78 -10.65 -16.31
CA ASP A 67 -7.34 -10.42 -16.36
C ASP A 67 -6.88 -9.53 -15.18
N PRO A 68 -6.50 -10.15 -14.06
CA PRO A 68 -6.12 -9.45 -12.83
C PRO A 68 -4.92 -8.51 -13.01
N MET A 69 -4.07 -8.73 -14.03
CA MET A 69 -2.91 -7.88 -14.27
C MET A 69 -3.32 -6.45 -14.68
N ASN A 70 -4.49 -6.29 -15.30
CA ASN A 70 -4.99 -4.97 -15.69
C ASN A 70 -5.49 -4.15 -14.49
N VAL A 71 -5.64 -4.74 -13.31
CA VAL A 71 -6.01 -4.03 -12.07
C VAL A 71 -4.80 -3.29 -11.44
N GLN A 72 -3.57 -3.68 -11.80
CA GLN A 72 -2.32 -3.13 -11.25
C GLN A 72 -2.22 -1.59 -11.26
N PRO A 73 -2.61 -0.86 -12.34
CA PRO A 73 -2.53 0.60 -12.38
C PRO A 73 -3.37 1.29 -11.30
N HIS A 74 -4.49 0.67 -10.89
CA HIS A 74 -5.39 1.23 -9.89
C HIS A 74 -4.97 0.91 -8.45
N LEU A 75 -4.08 -0.08 -8.24
CA LEU A 75 -3.64 -0.48 -6.91
C LEU A 75 -2.99 0.67 -6.13
N LYS A 76 -2.22 1.53 -6.80
CA LYS A 76 -1.60 2.70 -6.17
C LYS A 76 -2.63 3.70 -5.59
N LYS A 77 -3.85 3.73 -6.14
CA LYS A 77 -4.94 4.57 -5.62
C LYS A 77 -5.64 3.90 -4.43
N CYS A 78 -5.74 2.57 -4.42
CA CYS A 78 -6.34 1.81 -3.30
C CYS A 78 -5.39 1.59 -2.11
N PHE A 79 -4.09 1.51 -2.37
CA PHE A 79 -3.05 1.19 -1.40
C PHE A 79 -1.92 2.20 -1.48
N GLU A 80 -1.69 2.92 -0.37
CA GLU A 80 -0.56 3.84 -0.26
C GLU A 80 0.79 3.09 -0.29
N GLY A 81 0.87 1.94 0.39
CA GLY A 81 2.09 1.14 0.53
C GLY A 81 2.36 0.12 -0.59
N ILE A 82 1.41 -0.10 -1.52
CA ILE A 82 1.56 -1.07 -2.62
C ILE A 82 1.50 -0.34 -3.95
N LYS A 83 2.61 -0.37 -4.70
CA LYS A 83 2.65 0.14 -6.06
C LYS A 83 2.21 -0.91 -7.08
N LYS A 84 2.65 -2.15 -6.91
CA LYS A 84 2.29 -3.28 -7.76
C LYS A 84 2.42 -4.60 -7.02
N LEU A 85 1.70 -5.62 -7.45
CA LEU A 85 1.85 -7.00 -6.99
C LEU A 85 2.80 -7.76 -7.92
N GLU A 86 3.53 -8.71 -7.37
CA GLU A 86 4.16 -9.75 -8.18
C GLU A 86 3.11 -10.82 -8.45
N MET A 87 2.71 -10.98 -9.70
CA MET A 87 1.65 -11.90 -10.11
C MET A 87 2.17 -12.86 -11.17
N HIS A 88 1.79 -14.12 -11.07
CA HIS A 88 2.11 -15.16 -12.03
C HIS A 88 0.85 -15.61 -12.76
N LYS A 89 1.00 -15.88 -14.06
CA LYS A 89 -0.11 -16.32 -14.92
C LYS A 89 -0.36 -17.82 -14.76
N PRO A 90 -1.59 -18.28 -15.04
CA PRO A 90 -1.86 -19.71 -15.23
C PRO A 90 -0.88 -20.32 -16.25
N GLY A 91 -0.37 -21.52 -15.97
CA GLY A 91 0.60 -22.23 -16.80
C GLY A 91 2.07 -21.88 -16.54
N THR A 92 2.36 -20.78 -15.83
CA THR A 92 3.73 -20.50 -15.34
C THR A 92 3.98 -21.35 -14.10
N ASP A 93 5.09 -22.09 -14.05
CA ASP A 93 5.47 -22.98 -12.94
C ASP A 93 4.38 -24.00 -12.53
N GLY A 94 3.52 -24.43 -13.46
CA GLY A 94 2.45 -25.40 -13.20
C GLY A 94 1.22 -24.84 -12.46
N ARG A 95 1.11 -23.52 -12.29
CA ARG A 95 -0.01 -22.88 -11.59
C ARG A 95 -1.29 -22.93 -12.40
N ARG A 96 -2.42 -23.18 -11.74
CA ARG A 96 -3.74 -23.28 -12.39
C ARG A 96 -4.48 -21.96 -12.50
N HIS A 97 -4.18 -21.01 -11.62
CA HIS A 97 -4.83 -19.71 -11.51
C HIS A 97 -3.79 -18.59 -11.53
N TYR A 98 -4.27 -17.35 -11.68
CA TYR A 98 -3.45 -16.19 -11.37
C TYR A 98 -3.16 -16.15 -9.88
N GLU A 99 -1.89 -15.95 -9.52
CA GLU A 99 -1.45 -15.94 -8.13
C GLU A 99 -0.50 -14.78 -7.88
N ALA A 100 -0.78 -14.00 -6.83
CA ALA A 100 0.13 -12.99 -6.31
C ALA A 100 1.06 -13.58 -5.24
N THR A 101 2.37 -13.41 -5.41
CA THR A 101 3.43 -13.95 -4.55
C THR A 101 4.05 -12.91 -3.63
N GLY A 102 3.88 -11.63 -3.94
CA GLY A 102 4.45 -10.54 -3.16
C GLY A 102 3.99 -9.18 -3.65
N MET A 103 4.53 -8.14 -3.03
CA MET A 103 4.20 -6.76 -3.30
C MET A 103 5.45 -5.89 -3.44
N PHE A 104 5.36 -4.88 -4.28
CA PHE A 104 6.38 -3.84 -4.43
C PHE A 104 5.87 -2.52 -3.87
N SER A 105 6.69 -1.87 -3.05
CA SER A 105 6.40 -0.53 -2.54
C SER A 105 6.63 0.55 -3.62
N PRO A 106 6.08 1.77 -3.43
CA PRO A 106 6.38 2.90 -4.29
C PRO A 106 7.88 3.21 -4.43
N ASP A 107 8.65 2.95 -3.37
CA ASP A 107 10.10 3.15 -3.31
C ASP A 107 10.92 2.03 -3.94
N GLY A 108 10.26 0.94 -4.37
CA GLY A 108 10.88 -0.19 -5.06
C GLY A 108 11.29 -1.35 -4.16
N GLU A 109 10.93 -1.33 -2.87
CA GLU A 109 11.15 -2.49 -1.99
C GLU A 109 10.18 -3.61 -2.36
N TYR A 110 10.69 -4.84 -2.38
CA TYR A 110 9.89 -6.03 -2.59
C TYR A 110 9.69 -6.78 -1.27
N ILE A 111 8.45 -7.18 -1.00
CA ILE A 111 8.09 -8.01 0.14
C ILE A 111 7.33 -9.24 -0.38
N PRO A 112 7.89 -10.46 -0.25
CA PRO A 112 7.17 -11.68 -0.57
C PRO A 112 6.08 -11.92 0.47
N PHE A 113 4.91 -12.35 0.03
CA PHE A 113 3.86 -12.76 0.95
C PHE A 113 4.22 -14.06 1.67
N ALA A 114 3.72 -14.21 2.89
CA ALA A 114 3.90 -15.44 3.66
C ALA A 114 3.22 -16.66 3.01
N GLY A 115 2.25 -16.44 2.13
CA GLY A 115 1.59 -17.45 1.29
C GLY A 115 1.09 -16.81 0.00
N THR A 116 0.88 -17.61 -1.03
CA THR A 116 0.38 -17.11 -2.32
C THR A 116 -1.09 -16.72 -2.21
N CYS A 117 -1.46 -15.62 -2.89
CA CYS A 117 -2.82 -15.13 -2.96
C CYS A 117 -3.39 -15.46 -4.34
N VAL A 118 -4.36 -16.36 -4.41
CA VAL A 118 -5.09 -16.62 -5.65
C VAL A 118 -5.90 -15.37 -6.02
N THR A 119 -5.60 -14.79 -7.19
CA THR A 119 -6.25 -13.59 -7.73
C THR A 119 -7.14 -13.98 -8.90
N ASP A 120 -8.12 -14.84 -8.64
CA ASP A 120 -9.09 -15.29 -9.63
C ASP A 120 -10.50 -14.92 -9.16
N GLY A 121 -11.42 -14.72 -10.11
CA GLY A 121 -12.78 -14.27 -9.84
C GLY A 121 -12.90 -12.79 -9.50
N ARG A 122 -13.78 -12.47 -8.56
CA ARG A 122 -14.20 -11.08 -8.29
C ARG A 122 -13.08 -10.23 -7.69
N PRO A 123 -12.76 -9.05 -8.24
CA PRO A 123 -11.72 -8.16 -7.74
C PRO A 123 -11.76 -7.87 -6.25
N GLU A 124 -12.94 -7.53 -5.72
CA GLU A 124 -13.12 -7.21 -4.30
C GLU A 124 -12.73 -8.36 -3.37
N ASP A 125 -12.97 -9.61 -3.76
CA ASP A 125 -12.71 -10.77 -2.90
C ASP A 125 -11.21 -11.03 -2.76
N TRP A 126 -10.47 -11.02 -3.88
CA TRP A 126 -9.03 -11.26 -3.82
C TRP A 126 -8.24 -10.04 -3.39
N LEU A 127 -8.73 -8.81 -3.62
CA LEU A 127 -8.12 -7.60 -3.07
C LEU A 127 -8.17 -7.59 -1.53
N ASN A 128 -9.29 -8.03 -0.94
CA ASN A 128 -9.39 -8.26 0.51
C ASN A 128 -8.36 -9.30 1.01
N LYS A 129 -8.14 -10.39 0.25
CA LYS A 129 -7.11 -11.40 0.60
C LYS A 129 -5.70 -10.82 0.50
N VAL A 130 -5.41 -10.02 -0.52
CA VAL A 130 -4.12 -9.33 -0.68
C VAL A 130 -3.89 -8.37 0.49
N GLU A 131 -4.90 -7.63 0.93
CA GLU A 131 -4.80 -6.77 2.11
C GLU A 131 -4.48 -7.57 3.38
N ALA A 132 -5.22 -8.67 3.62
CA ALA A 132 -4.96 -9.54 4.77
C ALA A 132 -3.54 -10.13 4.72
N ALA A 133 -3.06 -10.55 3.54
CA ALA A 133 -1.72 -11.08 3.34
C ALA A 133 -0.64 -10.00 3.54
N MET A 134 -0.86 -8.78 3.05
CA MET A 134 0.01 -7.62 3.30
C MET A 134 0.17 -7.39 4.81
N PHE A 135 -0.94 -7.31 5.56
CA PHE A 135 -0.91 -7.13 7.01
C PHE A 135 -0.19 -8.26 7.72
N SER A 136 -0.57 -9.52 7.44
CA SER A 136 0.04 -10.67 8.10
C SER A 136 1.55 -10.76 7.83
N THR A 137 1.96 -10.52 6.58
CA THR A 137 3.36 -10.61 6.18
C THR A 137 4.18 -9.49 6.81
N THR A 138 3.70 -8.26 6.74
CA THR A 138 4.38 -7.09 7.32
C THR A 138 4.51 -7.22 8.84
N LYS A 139 3.47 -7.71 9.52
CA LYS A 139 3.51 -7.98 10.97
C LYS A 139 4.57 -9.03 11.32
N LYS A 140 4.63 -10.14 10.59
CA LYS A 140 5.65 -11.19 10.81
C LYS A 140 7.07 -10.65 10.58
N ILE A 141 7.27 -9.88 9.51
CA ILE A 141 8.58 -9.29 9.19
C ILE A 141 8.97 -8.28 10.26
N LEU A 142 8.05 -7.41 10.72
CA LEU A 142 8.33 -6.45 11.79
C LEU A 142 8.76 -7.14 13.08
N PHE A 143 8.08 -8.22 13.48
CA PHE A 143 8.45 -9.00 14.66
C PHE A 143 9.88 -9.54 14.54
N LYS A 144 10.19 -10.20 13.41
CA LYS A 144 11.55 -10.69 13.15
C LYS A 144 12.59 -9.55 13.11
N THR A 145 12.22 -8.41 12.54
CA THR A 145 13.08 -7.21 12.48
C THR A 145 13.44 -6.73 13.89
N LEU A 146 12.49 -6.78 14.83
CA LEU A 146 12.68 -6.39 16.22
C LEU A 146 13.57 -7.39 16.97
N GLU A 147 13.36 -8.70 16.79
CA GLU A 147 14.19 -9.75 17.40
C GLU A 147 15.66 -9.61 16.96
N ASP A 148 15.89 -9.46 15.65
CA ASP A 148 17.23 -9.37 15.08
C ASP A 148 17.92 -8.03 15.35
N ALA A 149 17.18 -7.00 15.79
CA ALA A 149 17.74 -5.68 16.07
C ALA A 149 18.82 -5.68 17.15
N LYS A 150 18.76 -6.62 18.11
CA LYS A 150 19.71 -6.71 19.23
C LYS A 150 20.96 -7.53 18.91
N GLY A 151 20.84 -8.57 18.08
CA GLY A 151 21.91 -9.53 17.80
C GLY A 151 22.63 -9.33 16.47
N MET A 152 21.99 -8.69 15.50
CA MET A 152 22.54 -8.56 14.15
C MET A 152 23.42 -7.31 13.99
N LYS A 153 24.51 -7.43 13.21
CA LYS A 153 25.29 -6.28 12.73
C LYS A 153 24.37 -5.31 12.00
N LYS A 154 24.41 -4.02 12.32
CA LYS A 154 23.47 -3.01 11.81
C LYS A 154 23.52 -2.89 10.29
N GLU A 155 24.69 -3.11 9.70
CA GLU A 155 24.91 -3.13 8.27
C GLU A 155 24.11 -4.25 7.57
N LYS A 156 24.06 -5.43 8.20
CA LYS A 156 23.29 -6.58 7.72
C LYS A 156 21.80 -6.36 7.97
N TRP A 157 21.45 -5.90 9.18
CA TRP A 157 20.08 -5.63 9.58
C TRP A 157 19.36 -4.65 8.66
N VAL A 158 19.98 -3.50 8.36
CA VAL A 158 19.38 -2.53 7.44
C VAL A 158 19.29 -3.07 6.00
N LYS A 159 20.15 -3.99 5.57
CA LYS A 159 20.05 -4.58 4.23
C LYS A 159 18.94 -5.63 4.15
N GLU A 160 18.80 -6.47 5.17
CA GLU A 160 17.92 -7.64 5.19
C GLU A 160 16.44 -7.28 5.37
N PHE A 161 16.13 -6.22 6.13
CA PHE A 161 14.75 -5.87 6.47
C PHE A 161 14.19 -4.67 5.69
N PRO A 162 12.87 -4.62 5.44
CA PRO A 162 12.23 -3.47 4.79
C PRO A 162 12.40 -2.17 5.57
N GLY A 163 12.47 -1.04 4.85
CA GLY A 163 12.73 0.28 5.41
C GLY A 163 11.75 0.69 6.50
N GLN A 164 10.45 0.48 6.25
CA GLN A 164 9.43 0.79 7.25
C GLN A 164 9.55 -0.08 8.50
N CYS A 165 9.89 -1.37 8.35
CA CYS A 165 10.04 -2.29 9.48
C CYS A 165 11.22 -1.91 10.37
N ILE A 166 12.37 -1.51 9.79
CA ILE A 166 13.53 -1.09 10.58
C ILE A 166 13.27 0.22 11.33
N ILE A 167 12.54 1.17 10.74
CA ILE A 167 12.17 2.43 11.40
C ILE A 167 11.22 2.15 12.56
N SER A 168 10.16 1.37 12.32
CA SER A 168 9.20 1.01 13.37
C SER A 168 9.87 0.20 14.50
N ALA A 169 10.75 -0.74 14.18
CA ALA A 169 11.51 -1.47 15.20
C ALA A 169 12.45 -0.56 15.99
N GLY A 170 13.11 0.41 15.33
CA GLY A 170 13.93 1.44 15.98
C GLY A 170 13.13 2.25 16.99
N GLN A 171 11.94 2.71 16.61
CA GLN A 171 11.02 3.44 17.50
C GLN A 171 10.58 2.60 18.69
N VAL A 172 10.21 1.33 18.50
CA VAL A 172 9.84 0.42 19.60
C VAL A 172 10.99 0.25 20.59
N VAL A 173 12.22 0.04 20.09
CA VAL A 173 13.41 -0.09 20.95
C VAL A 173 13.70 1.22 21.68
N TRP A 174 13.62 2.36 20.98
CA TRP A 174 13.79 3.68 21.57
C TRP A 174 12.80 3.93 22.71
N THR A 175 11.50 3.75 22.46
CA THR A 175 10.44 3.95 23.46
C THR A 175 10.68 3.08 24.68
N SER A 176 10.94 1.78 24.49
CA SER A 176 11.19 0.85 25.61
C SER A 176 12.42 1.24 26.44
N GLU A 177 13.49 1.73 25.79
CA GLU A 177 14.71 2.14 26.48
C GLU A 177 14.52 3.48 27.23
N CYS A 178 13.74 4.41 26.68
CA CYS A 178 13.34 5.64 27.34
C CYS A 178 12.46 5.36 28.57
N GLU A 179 11.41 4.55 28.41
CA GLU A 179 10.53 4.14 29.51
C GLU A 179 11.32 3.50 30.65
N ARG A 180 12.23 2.57 30.33
CA ARG A 180 13.08 1.94 31.34
C ARG A 180 14.02 2.95 32.02
N SER A 181 14.55 3.91 31.27
CA SER A 181 15.43 4.95 31.84
C SER A 181 14.66 5.92 32.74
N LEU A 182 13.35 6.06 32.55
CA LEU A 182 12.45 6.93 33.32
C LEU A 182 11.72 6.20 34.45
N ALA A 183 11.92 4.89 34.59
CA ALA A 183 11.15 4.06 35.53
C ALA A 183 11.42 4.42 37.00
N ASP A 184 12.62 4.92 37.31
CA ASP A 184 13.03 5.36 38.64
C ASP A 184 13.46 6.83 38.58
N ALA A 185 12.72 7.68 39.30
CA ALA A 185 12.90 9.12 39.30
C ALA A 185 14.27 9.55 39.86
N ASP A 186 14.82 8.81 40.82
CA ASP A 186 16.09 9.18 41.47
C ASP A 186 17.28 8.95 40.53
N THR A 187 17.20 7.92 39.69
CA THR A 187 18.28 7.56 38.75
C THR A 187 18.04 8.06 37.33
N ALA A 188 16.82 8.54 37.00
CA ALA A 188 16.40 8.91 35.64
C ALA A 188 17.38 9.82 34.90
N LYS A 189 17.83 10.91 35.53
CA LYS A 189 18.77 11.87 34.92
C LYS A 189 20.09 11.21 34.53
N SER A 190 20.58 10.28 35.34
CA SER A 190 21.82 9.54 35.06
C SER A 190 21.60 8.49 33.97
N ALA A 191 20.47 7.79 33.98
CA ALA A 191 20.09 6.78 33.00
C ALA A 191 19.89 7.40 31.61
N LEU A 192 19.18 8.52 31.50
CA LEU A 192 18.99 9.26 30.24
C LEU A 192 20.32 9.75 29.65
N ARG A 193 21.26 10.21 30.48
CA ARG A 193 22.62 10.58 30.01
C ARG A 193 23.36 9.37 29.42
N GLN A 194 23.24 8.19 30.03
CA GLN A 194 23.82 6.97 29.49
C GLN A 194 23.12 6.53 28.20
N LEU A 195 21.78 6.62 28.15
CA LEU A 195 20.97 6.33 26.98
C LEU A 195 21.35 7.23 25.80
N LYS A 196 21.53 8.54 26.03
CA LYS A 196 22.00 9.50 25.01
C LYS A 196 23.34 9.07 24.43
N LYS A 197 24.32 8.70 25.27
CA LYS A 197 25.64 8.21 24.82
C LYS A 197 25.50 6.94 23.97
N LYS A 198 24.63 6.01 24.37
CA LYS A 198 24.30 4.80 23.60
C LYS A 198 23.70 5.16 22.23
N TRP A 199 22.77 6.12 22.17
CA TRP A 199 22.16 6.58 20.91
C TRP A 199 23.17 7.28 19.99
N ILE A 200 24.05 8.12 20.53
CA ILE A 200 25.14 8.74 19.75
C ILE A 200 26.06 7.67 19.14
N SER A 201 26.45 6.66 19.92
CA SER A 201 27.25 5.54 19.41
C SER A 201 26.51 4.78 18.29
N TYR A 202 25.22 4.55 18.45
CA TYR A 202 24.37 3.91 17.44
C TYR A 202 24.28 4.74 16.15
N LEU A 203 24.03 6.05 16.25
CA LEU A 203 24.00 6.98 15.12
C LEU A 203 25.34 7.03 14.38
N ASN A 204 26.46 6.99 15.09
CA ASN A 204 27.79 6.95 14.48
C ASN A 204 27.99 5.69 13.61
N LYS A 205 27.46 4.53 14.05
CA LYS A 205 27.49 3.29 13.25
C LYS A 205 26.64 3.42 11.98
N LEU A 206 25.42 3.96 12.09
CA LEU A 206 24.56 4.22 10.94
C LEU A 206 25.15 5.25 9.98
N THR A 207 25.84 6.26 10.50
CA THR A 207 26.52 7.27 9.68
C THR A 207 27.77 6.68 9.00
N GLY A 208 28.46 5.75 9.66
CA GLY A 208 29.55 4.99 9.04
C GLY A 208 29.08 4.21 7.80
N LEU A 209 27.87 3.66 7.84
CA LEU A 209 27.27 2.93 6.72
C LEU A 209 27.11 3.78 5.45
N THR A 210 26.71 5.04 5.58
CA THR A 210 26.45 5.91 4.42
C THR A 210 27.70 6.27 3.63
N ARG A 211 28.88 6.13 4.25
CA ARG A 211 30.20 6.32 3.63
C ARG A 211 30.59 5.17 2.71
N SER A 212 29.96 4.00 2.84
CA SER A 212 30.18 2.85 1.97
C SER A 212 29.37 2.94 0.67
N ARG A 213 29.73 2.11 -0.33
CA ARG A 213 28.94 1.97 -1.55
C ARG A 213 27.67 1.17 -1.25
N LEU A 214 26.55 1.87 -1.17
CA LEU A 214 25.21 1.30 -0.96
C LEU A 214 24.39 1.35 -2.24
N ASP A 215 23.52 0.36 -2.41
CA ASP A 215 22.45 0.39 -3.40
C ASP A 215 21.50 1.58 -3.15
N LYS A 216 20.83 2.07 -4.20
CA LYS A 216 19.92 3.22 -4.12
C LYS A 216 18.81 3.03 -3.09
N ILE A 217 18.19 1.84 -3.03
CA ILE A 217 17.12 1.55 -2.08
C ILE A 217 17.70 1.53 -0.66
N VAL A 218 18.79 0.79 -0.45
CA VAL A 218 19.44 0.70 0.87
C VAL A 218 19.88 2.08 1.38
N ARG A 219 20.42 2.94 0.50
CA ARG A 219 20.78 4.31 0.87
C ARG A 219 19.58 5.11 1.34
N LYS A 220 18.44 5.04 0.64
CA LYS A 220 17.19 5.68 1.10
C LYS A 220 16.78 5.19 2.49
N LYS A 221 16.80 3.87 2.71
CA LYS A 221 16.45 3.27 4.01
C LYS A 221 17.33 3.76 5.15
N VAL A 222 18.65 3.77 4.94
CA VAL A 222 19.62 4.24 5.96
C VAL A 222 19.40 5.72 6.27
N VAL A 223 19.21 6.56 5.24
CA VAL A 223 18.96 8.00 5.44
C VAL A 223 17.69 8.23 6.23
N ALA A 224 16.58 7.59 5.84
CA ALA A 224 15.31 7.72 6.55
C ALA A 224 15.42 7.26 8.02
N LEU A 225 16.10 6.13 8.27
CA LEU A 225 16.36 5.66 9.63
C LEU A 225 17.19 6.68 10.43
N ILE A 226 18.30 7.19 9.88
CA ILE A 226 19.13 8.20 10.56
C ILE A 226 18.31 9.44 10.91
N THR A 227 17.46 9.93 10.01
CA THR A 227 16.62 11.11 10.27
C THR A 227 15.74 10.92 11.51
N ILE A 228 15.09 9.76 11.64
CA ILE A 228 14.24 9.46 12.80
C ILE A 228 15.08 9.28 14.07
N GLU A 229 16.21 8.58 13.98
CA GLU A 229 17.08 8.31 15.14
C GLU A 229 17.80 9.55 15.66
N VAL A 230 18.09 10.53 14.79
CA VAL A 230 18.59 11.86 15.17
C VAL A 230 17.58 12.59 16.02
N HIS A 231 16.32 12.62 15.57
CA HIS A 231 15.23 13.20 16.36
C HIS A 231 15.05 12.48 17.70
N ALA A 232 15.10 11.15 17.70
CA ALA A 232 14.99 10.35 18.91
C ALA A 232 16.09 10.69 19.95
N ARG A 233 17.33 10.90 19.49
CA ARG A 233 18.46 11.37 20.31
C ARG A 233 18.24 12.79 20.84
N ASP A 234 17.68 13.69 20.04
CA ASP A 234 17.36 15.06 20.45
C ASP A 234 16.24 15.09 21.51
N VAL A 235 15.27 14.19 21.41
CA VAL A 235 14.21 14.05 22.42
C VAL A 235 14.77 13.52 23.73
N ILE A 236 15.68 12.53 23.71
CA ILE A 236 16.37 12.06 24.94
C ILE A 236 17.11 13.19 25.64
N GLU A 237 17.66 14.16 24.90
CA GLU A 237 18.34 15.32 25.48
C GLU A 237 17.39 16.33 26.14
N LYS A 238 16.12 16.36 25.72
CA LYS A 238 15.09 17.24 26.29
C LYS A 238 14.40 16.64 27.52
N LEU A 239 14.44 15.32 27.67
CA LEU A 239 13.94 14.57 28.83
C LEU A 239 14.91 14.70 30.03
#